data_AF-A0A7J8WNV8-F1
#
_entry.id   AF-A0A7J8WNV8-F1
#
_cell.length_a   1.000
_cell.length_b   1.000
_cell.length_c   1.000
_cell.angle_alpha   90.00
_cell.angle_beta   90.00
_cell.angle_gamma   90.00
#
_symmetry.space_group_name_H-M   'P 1'
#
loop_
_entity.id
_entity.type
_entity.pdbx_description
1 polymer ?
#
loop_
_entity_poly.entity_id
_entity_poly.type
_entity_poly.pdbx_seq_one_letter_code
_entity_poly.pdbx_strand_id
1 'polypeptide(L)'
;MCQDCTKSYGEWTHGSQPIKGGKVSVTCKDDRSRIIYYASDESDEEGNFNMAVNKYINGKELQPKSCLVRLVSSPHLTCNIPTNFAGGITGVNLPVRPTVLYRDLVQYQLGTFFYTTPRCAKPAAGETHDSFDCDANNNY
;
A
#
# COMPACT_ATOMS: atom_id res chain seq x y z
N MET A 1 6.18 0.65 1.79
CA MET A 1 6.98 0.15 2.93
C MET A 1 7.09 -1.36 2.90
N CYS A 2 8.16 -1.91 3.47
CA CYS A 2 8.38 -3.33 3.72
C CYS A 2 8.02 -3.66 5.17
N GLN A 3 7.13 -4.63 5.39
CA GLN A 3 6.74 -5.08 6.72
C GLN A 3 7.90 -5.70 7.50
N ASP A 4 7.94 -5.44 8.80
CA ASP A 4 8.90 -6.06 9.71
C ASP A 4 8.36 -7.39 10.25
N CYS A 5 8.69 -8.48 9.57
CA CYS A 5 8.29 -9.83 9.95
C CYS A 5 8.95 -10.34 11.24
N THR A 6 9.86 -9.59 11.88
CA THR A 6 10.42 -9.95 13.20
C THR A 6 9.46 -9.62 14.35
N LYS A 7 8.42 -8.83 14.07
CA LYS A 7 7.42 -8.39 15.05
C LYS A 7 6.16 -9.25 15.02
N SER A 8 5.27 -9.00 15.99
CA SER A 8 3.93 -9.58 15.99
C SER A 8 3.08 -9.02 14.82
N TYR A 9 2.06 -9.76 14.37
CA TYR A 9 1.23 -9.38 13.22
C TYR A 9 0.65 -7.95 13.33
N GLY A 10 0.26 -7.53 14.53
CA GLY A 10 -0.26 -6.18 14.79
C GLY A 10 0.78 -5.06 14.68
N GLU A 11 2.07 -5.39 14.70
CA GLU A 11 3.18 -4.44 14.74
C GLU A 11 4.04 -4.45 13.46
N TRP A 12 3.73 -5.33 12.49
CA TRP A 12 4.46 -5.42 11.22
C TRP A 12 4.55 -4.10 10.45
N THR A 13 3.60 -3.19 10.66
CA THR A 13 3.58 -1.86 10.05
C THR A 13 4.42 -0.82 10.81
N HIS A 14 4.66 -1.00 12.11
CA HIS A 14 5.38 -0.04 12.96
C HIS A 14 6.91 -0.10 12.80
N GLY A 15 7.46 -1.29 12.53
CA GLY A 15 8.89 -1.47 12.21
C GLY A 15 9.22 -1.35 10.72
N SER A 16 8.24 -0.96 9.90
CA SER A 16 8.33 -1.09 8.45
C SER A 16 9.41 -0.18 7.85
N GLN A 17 10.13 -0.71 6.86
CA GLN A 17 11.23 0.01 6.19
C GLN A 17 10.74 0.65 4.89
N PRO A 18 11.28 1.81 4.48
CA PRO A 18 10.94 2.41 3.20
C PRO A 18 11.33 1.52 2.03
N ILE A 19 10.54 1.58 0.96
CA ILE A 19 10.87 0.96 -0.33
C ILE A 19 10.88 2.08 -1.34
N LYS A 20 12.05 2.43 -1.86
CA LYS A 20 12.19 3.30 -3.02
C LYS A 20 11.82 2.55 -4.29
N GLY A 21 11.14 3.22 -5.23
CA GLY A 21 10.79 2.67 -6.54
C GLY A 21 9.61 1.70 -6.50
N GLY A 22 8.89 1.61 -5.37
CA GLY A 22 7.67 0.82 -5.25
C GLY A 22 6.61 1.40 -6.18
N LYS A 23 6.15 0.61 -7.14
CA LYS A 23 5.23 1.06 -8.18
C LYS A 23 3.79 0.93 -7.71
N VAL A 24 3.06 2.02 -7.83
CA VAL A 24 1.62 2.12 -7.62
C VAL A 24 0.93 2.52 -8.93
N SER A 25 -0.35 2.18 -9.05
CA SER A 25 -1.16 2.65 -10.19
C SER A 25 -2.48 3.21 -9.74
N VAL A 26 -2.97 4.21 -10.47
CA VAL A 26 -4.33 4.71 -10.39
C VAL A 26 -5.11 4.23 -11.60
N THR A 27 -6.31 3.72 -11.36
CA THR A 27 -7.27 3.39 -12.40
C THR A 27 -8.57 4.11 -12.12
N CYS A 28 -9.00 4.98 -13.03
CA CYS A 28 -10.25 5.71 -12.92
C CYS A 28 -11.29 5.18 -13.89
N LYS A 29 -12.52 5.07 -13.40
CA LYS A 29 -13.66 4.59 -14.17
C LYS A 29 -14.71 5.67 -14.35
N ASP A 30 -15.46 5.58 -15.44
CA ASP A 30 -16.69 6.36 -15.58
C ASP A 30 -17.88 5.71 -14.85
N ASP A 31 -19.03 6.36 -14.94
CA ASP A 31 -20.32 5.92 -14.42
C ASP A 31 -20.79 4.56 -14.99
N ARG A 32 -20.24 4.14 -16.13
CA ARG A 32 -20.50 2.85 -16.78
C ARG A 32 -19.42 1.81 -16.46
N SER A 33 -18.58 2.07 -15.45
CA SER A 33 -17.48 1.20 -15.03
C SER A 33 -16.39 0.96 -16.09
N ARG A 34 -16.31 1.79 -17.14
CA ARG A 34 -15.26 1.72 -18.16
C ARG A 34 -14.03 2.47 -17.68
N ILE A 35 -12.85 1.91 -17.92
CA ILE A 35 -11.59 2.60 -17.60
C ILE A 35 -11.45 3.81 -18.53
N ILE A 36 -11.35 5.00 -17.95
CA ILE A 36 -11.17 6.26 -18.68
C ILE A 36 -9.77 6.85 -18.50
N TYR A 37 -9.06 6.43 -17.46
CA TYR A 37 -7.72 6.90 -17.17
C TYR A 37 -6.94 5.85 -16.38
N TYR A 38 -5.67 5.72 -16.73
CA TYR A 38 -4.70 4.86 -16.05
C TYR A 38 -3.37 5.60 -15.99
N ALA A 39 -2.74 5.60 -14.83
CA ALA A 39 -1.38 6.09 -14.64
C ALA A 39 -0.67 5.29 -13.56
N SER A 40 0.64 5.39 -13.51
CA SER A 40 1.47 4.79 -12.47
C SER A 40 2.51 5.77 -11.99
N ASP A 41 2.90 5.62 -10.73
CA ASP A 41 3.99 6.37 -10.13
C ASP A 41 4.82 5.45 -9.22
N GLU A 42 5.97 5.94 -8.81
CA GLU A 42 6.93 5.22 -7.96
C GLU A 42 7.14 5.95 -6.64
N SER A 43 7.40 5.19 -5.58
CA SER A 43 7.72 5.77 -4.28
C SER A 43 9.14 6.34 -4.22
N ASP A 44 9.31 7.39 -3.43
CA ASP A 44 10.57 8.07 -3.16
C ASP A 44 11.46 7.30 -2.16
N GLU A 45 12.58 7.92 -1.76
CA GLU A 45 13.57 7.34 -0.82
C GLU A 45 12.94 6.96 0.53
N GLU A 46 11.96 7.76 0.98
CA GLU A 46 11.20 7.56 2.21
C GLU A 46 10.03 6.58 2.02
N GLY A 47 9.84 6.03 0.82
CA GLY A 47 8.74 5.12 0.50
C GLY A 47 7.38 5.81 0.39
N ASN A 48 7.35 7.14 0.33
CA ASN A 48 6.16 7.93 0.08
C ASN A 48 5.89 8.04 -1.42
N PHE A 49 4.63 8.28 -1.77
CA PHE A 49 4.24 8.54 -3.16
C PHE A 49 3.09 9.54 -3.17
N ASN A 50 2.99 10.32 -4.25
CA ASN A 50 1.88 11.22 -4.48
C ASN A 50 1.22 10.86 -5.81
N MET A 51 -0.08 10.63 -5.81
CA MET A 51 -0.76 10.29 -7.05
C MET A 51 -1.18 11.56 -7.79
N ALA A 52 -0.48 11.88 -8.87
CA ALA A 52 -0.83 12.98 -9.75
C ALA A 52 -1.78 12.52 -10.87
N VAL A 53 -2.90 13.20 -11.04
CA VAL A 53 -3.86 12.93 -12.13
C VAL A 53 -4.33 14.25 -12.75
N ASN A 54 -4.75 14.18 -14.01
CA ASN A 54 -5.41 15.32 -14.64
C ASN A 54 -6.85 15.42 -14.14
N LYS A 55 -7.26 16.63 -13.75
CA LYS A 55 -8.61 16.99 -13.30
C LYS A 55 -9.64 16.77 -14.40
N TYR A 56 -9.26 16.97 -15.67
CA TYR A 56 -10.12 16.75 -16.82
C TYR A 56 -9.54 15.66 -17.73
N ILE A 57 -10.36 14.68 -18.10
CA ILE A 57 -10.04 13.64 -19.08
C ILE A 57 -11.06 13.73 -20.20
N ASN A 58 -10.61 14.00 -21.42
CA ASN A 58 -11.48 14.18 -22.59
C ASN A 58 -12.60 15.21 -22.36
N GLY A 59 -12.28 16.31 -21.68
CA GLY A 59 -13.24 17.38 -21.35
C GLY A 59 -14.24 17.07 -20.24
N LYS A 60 -14.22 15.86 -19.65
CA LYS A 60 -15.02 15.49 -18.47
C LYS A 60 -14.19 15.61 -17.21
N GLU A 61 -14.78 16.20 -16.17
CA GLU A 61 -14.14 16.27 -14.85
C GLU A 61 -14.03 14.87 -14.24
N LEU A 62 -12.81 14.52 -13.85
CA LEU A 62 -12.47 13.27 -13.20
C LEU A 62 -13.10 13.23 -11.80
N GLN A 63 -13.80 12.15 -11.50
CA GLN A 63 -14.39 11.93 -10.18
C GLN A 63 -13.41 11.14 -9.30
N PRO A 64 -12.80 11.74 -8.25
CA PRO A 64 -11.78 11.07 -7.45
C PRO A 64 -12.29 9.76 -6.80
N LYS A 65 -13.57 9.75 -6.42
CA LYS A 65 -14.24 8.56 -5.86
C LYS A 65 -14.35 7.39 -6.83
N SER A 66 -14.20 7.63 -8.13
CA SER A 66 -14.20 6.59 -9.16
C SER A 66 -12.79 6.14 -9.56
N CYS A 67 -11.77 6.63 -8.85
CA CYS A 67 -10.36 6.30 -9.06
C CYS A 67 -9.83 5.45 -7.92
N LEU A 68 -9.30 4.26 -8.25
CA LEU A 68 -8.67 3.35 -7.29
C LEU A 68 -7.15 3.35 -7.46
N VAL A 69 -6.43 3.52 -6.36
CA VAL A 69 -4.97 3.41 -6.30
C VAL A 69 -4.57 2.08 -5.65
N ARG A 70 -3.66 1.34 -6.29
CA ARG A 70 -3.26 -0.02 -5.88
C ARG A 70 -1.75 -0.24 -6.05
N LEU A 71 -1.21 -1.18 -5.28
CA LEU A 71 0.13 -1.71 -5.48
C LEU A 71 0.25 -2.42 -6.84
N VAL A 72 1.38 -2.26 -7.50
CA VAL A 72 1.71 -2.94 -8.76
C VAL A 72 2.91 -3.85 -8.57
N SER A 73 4.06 -3.29 -8.16
CA SER A 73 5.30 -4.04 -8.00
C SER A 73 6.25 -3.36 -7.04
N SER A 74 7.13 -4.15 -6.41
CA SER A 74 8.23 -3.63 -5.60
C SER A 74 9.56 -4.04 -6.24
N PRO A 75 10.54 -3.13 -6.32
CA PRO A 75 11.88 -3.44 -6.83
C PRO A 75 12.75 -4.12 -5.78
N HIS A 76 12.30 -4.20 -4.51
CA HIS A 76 13.07 -4.78 -3.43
C HIS A 76 13.18 -6.31 -3.59
N LEU A 77 14.41 -6.84 -3.65
CA LEU A 77 14.70 -8.24 -3.99
C LEU A 77 13.90 -9.27 -3.18
N THR A 78 13.77 -9.04 -1.87
CA THR A 78 13.10 -9.96 -0.93
C THR A 78 11.75 -9.49 -0.41
N CYS A 79 11.41 -8.21 -0.62
CA CYS A 79 10.22 -7.58 -0.05
C CYS A 79 9.31 -7.10 -1.18
N ASN A 80 8.85 -8.08 -1.95
CA ASN A 80 8.13 -7.88 -3.20
C ASN A 80 6.77 -8.57 -3.25
N ILE A 81 6.33 -9.18 -2.15
CA ILE A 81 4.99 -9.78 -2.06
C ILE A 81 4.01 -8.67 -1.66
N PRO A 82 3.05 -8.29 -2.52
CA PRO A 82 2.08 -7.24 -2.18
C PRO A 82 1.17 -7.74 -1.06
N THR A 83 0.73 -6.83 -0.19
CA THR A 83 -0.23 -7.15 0.87
C THR A 83 -1.47 -6.28 0.76
N ASN A 84 -2.56 -6.75 1.38
CA ASN A 84 -3.79 -5.95 1.45
C ASN A 84 -3.88 -5.05 2.68
N PHE A 85 -2.79 -4.86 3.42
CA PHE A 85 -2.76 -3.85 4.49
C PHE A 85 -3.01 -2.47 3.88
N ALA A 86 -3.83 -1.67 4.59
CA ALA A 86 -4.32 -0.38 4.10
C ALA A 86 -4.97 -0.43 2.69
N GLY A 87 -5.43 -1.60 2.24
CA GLY A 87 -6.06 -1.77 0.92
C GLY A 87 -5.08 -1.85 -0.25
N GLY A 88 -3.81 -2.20 -0.04
CA GLY A 88 -2.80 -2.23 -1.10
C GLY A 88 -3.18 -3.08 -2.34
N ILE A 89 -3.88 -4.20 -2.17
CA ILE A 89 -4.32 -5.09 -3.28
C ILE A 89 -5.72 -4.73 -3.77
N THR A 90 -6.67 -4.53 -2.84
CA THR A 90 -8.06 -4.17 -3.17
C THR A 90 -8.20 -2.75 -3.70
N GLY A 91 -7.18 -1.93 -3.51
CA GLY A 91 -7.15 -0.52 -3.84
C GLY A 91 -7.86 0.35 -2.83
N VAL A 92 -7.49 1.63 -2.85
CA VAL A 92 -8.16 2.70 -2.10
C VAL A 92 -8.59 3.80 -3.05
N ASN A 93 -9.73 4.44 -2.77
CA ASN A 93 -10.18 5.54 -3.59
C ASN A 93 -9.30 6.78 -3.38
N LEU A 94 -9.14 7.60 -4.42
CA LEU A 94 -8.56 8.93 -4.24
C LEU A 94 -9.43 9.74 -3.26
N PRO A 95 -8.81 10.49 -2.33
CA PRO A 95 -9.55 11.33 -1.41
C PRO A 95 -10.31 12.43 -2.16
N VAL A 96 -11.39 12.92 -1.55
CA VAL A 96 -12.24 13.95 -2.17
C VAL A 96 -11.48 15.26 -2.38
N ARG A 97 -10.57 15.59 -1.46
CA ARG A 97 -9.77 16.80 -1.52
C ARG A 97 -8.34 16.47 -1.96
N PRO A 98 -7.84 17.08 -3.04
CA PRO A 98 -6.43 16.98 -3.41
C PRO A 98 -5.56 17.75 -2.42
N THR A 99 -4.30 17.34 -2.29
CA THR A 99 -3.29 18.03 -1.48
C THR A 99 -2.72 19.21 -2.25
N VAL A 100 -2.56 19.07 -3.57
CA VAL A 100 -2.07 20.12 -4.47
C VAL A 100 -3.03 20.26 -5.64
N LEU A 101 -3.35 21.50 -6.00
CA LEU A 101 -4.11 21.86 -7.20
C LEU A 101 -3.29 22.88 -7.99
N TYR A 102 -2.87 22.51 -9.19
CA TYR A 102 -2.15 23.41 -10.10
C TYR A 102 -2.70 23.29 -11.52
N ARG A 103 -3.46 24.31 -11.95
CA ARG A 103 -4.21 24.29 -13.22
C ARG A 103 -5.11 23.04 -13.27
N ASP A 104 -4.89 22.17 -14.24
CA ASP A 104 -5.61 20.91 -14.42
C ASP A 104 -4.88 19.72 -13.79
N LEU A 105 -3.72 19.91 -13.15
CA LEU A 105 -3.04 18.86 -12.42
C LEU A 105 -3.49 18.88 -10.96
N VAL A 106 -3.94 17.72 -10.48
CA VAL A 106 -4.27 17.49 -9.07
C VAL A 106 -3.40 16.38 -8.51
N GLN A 107 -2.85 16.59 -7.31
CA GLN A 107 -2.09 15.57 -6.60
C GLN A 107 -2.80 15.17 -5.32
N TYR A 108 -2.74 13.87 -5.03
CA TYR A 108 -3.36 13.27 -3.86
C TYR A 108 -2.29 12.58 -3.01
N GLN A 109 -2.25 12.94 -1.74
CA GLN A 109 -1.52 12.18 -0.74
C GLN A 109 -2.40 11.02 -0.25
N LEU A 110 -1.83 9.82 -0.25
CA LEU A 110 -2.51 8.59 0.16
C LEU A 110 -1.85 8.00 1.40
N GLY A 111 -2.54 7.04 2.02
CA GLY A 111 -1.95 6.25 3.08
C GLY A 111 -0.85 5.33 2.57
N THR A 112 -0.05 4.85 3.51
CA THR A 112 1.07 3.94 3.25
C THR A 112 0.59 2.57 2.79
N PHE A 113 1.22 2.02 1.76
CA PHE A 113 1.03 0.63 1.33
C PHE A 113 2.22 -0.24 1.70
N PHE A 114 1.94 -1.54 1.84
CA PHE A 114 2.87 -2.49 2.43
C PHE A 114 3.13 -3.68 1.50
N TYR A 115 4.41 -3.95 1.28
CA TYR A 115 4.92 -5.22 0.80
C TYR A 115 5.43 -6.04 1.97
N THR A 116 5.55 -7.34 1.75
CA THR A 116 6.07 -8.28 2.73
C THR A 116 7.10 -9.21 2.12
N THR A 117 7.73 -9.99 2.98
CA THR A 117 8.67 -11.04 2.61
C THR A 117 7.99 -12.41 2.70
N PRO A 118 8.53 -13.46 2.06
CA PRO A 118 8.02 -14.81 2.21
C PRO A 118 8.01 -15.35 3.66
N ARG A 119 8.72 -14.68 4.58
CA ARG A 119 8.82 -15.09 5.99
C ARG A 119 7.63 -14.66 6.85
N CYS A 120 6.85 -13.68 6.40
CA CYS A 120 5.68 -13.25 7.16
C CYS A 120 4.57 -14.32 7.06
N ALA A 121 4.46 -15.16 8.08
CA ALA A 121 3.34 -16.07 8.24
C ALA A 121 2.20 -15.33 8.93
N LYS A 122 1.06 -15.14 8.24
CA LYS A 122 -0.16 -14.69 8.91
C LYS A 122 -0.53 -15.78 9.93
N PRO A 123 -0.74 -15.44 11.21
CA PRO A 123 -1.16 -16.43 12.21
C PRO A 123 -2.43 -17.14 11.72
N ALA A 124 -2.47 -18.47 11.86
CA ALA A 124 -3.69 -19.22 11.58
C ALA A 124 -4.81 -18.69 12.49
N ALA A 125 -6.03 -18.56 11.94
CA ALA A 125 -7.17 -18.12 12.73
C ALA A 125 -7.48 -19.19 13.79
N GLY A 126 -6.98 -19.00 15.01
CA GLY A 126 -7.17 -19.94 16.13
C GLY A 126 -5.96 -20.22 17.00
N GLU A 127 -4.77 -19.68 16.70
CA GLU A 127 -3.60 -19.87 17.58
C GLU A 127 -3.65 -18.87 18.74
N THR A 128 -4.28 -19.29 19.83
CA THR A 128 -4.01 -18.76 21.17
C THR A 128 -2.53 -18.92 21.45
N HIS A 129 -1.85 -17.82 21.77
CA HIS A 129 -0.46 -17.83 22.23
C HIS A 129 -0.38 -18.60 23.55
N ASP A 130 -0.13 -19.91 23.48
CA ASP A 130 0.37 -20.64 24.63
C ASP A 130 1.83 -20.24 24.84
N SER A 131 2.07 -19.62 25.99
CA SER A 131 3.38 -19.24 26.50
C SER A 131 4.33 -20.43 26.43
N PHE A 132 5.41 -20.31 25.65
CA PHE A 132 6.58 -21.17 25.84
C PHE A 132 7.36 -20.61 27.03
N ASP A 133 7.01 -21.05 28.24
CA ASP A 133 7.93 -21.00 29.37
C ASP A 133 9.02 -22.05 29.12
N CYS A 134 10.18 -21.59 28.70
CA CYS A 134 11.40 -22.38 28.74
C CYS A 134 11.99 -22.32 30.16
N ASP A 135 11.45 -23.15 31.07
CA ASP A 135 12.14 -23.50 32.30
C ASP A 135 13.28 -24.47 31.96
N ALA A 136 14.42 -23.89 31.62
CA ALA A 136 15.70 -24.54 31.81
C ALA A 136 16.05 -24.49 33.29
N ASN A 137 16.08 -25.64 33.98
CA ASN A 137 17.01 -25.86 35.08
C ASN A 137 17.26 -27.35 35.31
N ASN A 138 18.41 -27.79 34.79
CA ASN A 138 19.19 -28.90 35.35
C ASN A 138 19.73 -28.48 36.73
N ASN A 139 19.68 -29.38 37.72
CA ASN A 139 20.88 -29.85 38.43
C ASN A 139 20.57 -30.92 39.48
N TYR A 140 21.37 -31.99 39.40
CA TYR A 140 21.85 -32.95 40.42
C TYR A 140 20.96 -33.39 41.58
#